data_AF-A0A925C6N8-F1
#
_entry.id   AF-A0A925C6N8-F1
#
_cell.length_a   1.000
_cell.length_b   1.000
_cell.length_c   1.000
_cell.angle_alpha   90.00
_cell.angle_beta   90.00
_cell.angle_gamma   90.00
#
_symmetry.space_group_name_H-M   'P 1'
#
loop_
_entity.id
_entity.type
_entity.pdbx_description
1 polymer ?
#
loop_
_entity_poly.entity_id
_entity_poly.type
_entity_poly.pdbx_seq_one_letter_code
_entity_poly.pdbx_strand_id
1 'polypeptide(L)'
;MRIMNWAGWGWACAVVMAGTVAAAPAVAQELSEKATVTFMEYAWTLTPERFTKPNGETIIIDKSNRAEVTIPLDVARDIIRAGRLSAHAQACGLAQEQGENHSSLMRRQTLSKKWTPQQMVYINQLHLTVVMLLTGRIKLVEKPDAGEAGKAPDKEVVVAQEPEKVTQTCTAEQKTKVKELIAAYVKTGPLASNNPPPAAGTAPATGAAPAAAPQAGAATVEKAPPAK
;
A
#
# COMPACT_ATOMS: atom_id res chain seq x y z
N MET A 1 -34.52 24.24 56.63
CA MET A 1 -33.37 23.59 55.99
C MET A 1 -32.33 24.67 55.69
N ARG A 2 -31.12 24.52 56.26
CA ARG A 2 -30.05 25.53 56.26
C ARG A 2 -29.38 25.62 54.88
N ILE A 3 -29.33 26.84 54.38
CA ILE A 3 -28.48 27.30 53.28
C ILE A 3 -27.09 27.48 53.89
N MET A 4 -26.08 26.75 53.40
CA MET A 4 -24.68 26.97 53.80
C MET A 4 -23.87 27.30 52.54
N ASN A 5 -23.63 28.60 52.38
CA ASN A 5 -22.55 29.13 51.58
C ASN A 5 -21.21 28.65 52.15
N TRP A 6 -20.29 28.22 51.28
CA TRP A 6 -18.88 28.47 51.55
C TRP A 6 -18.19 29.02 50.31
N ALA A 7 -17.81 30.28 50.44
CA ALA A 7 -16.93 31.00 49.55
C ALA A 7 -15.50 30.94 50.09
N GLY A 8 -14.54 31.05 49.16
CA GLY A 8 -13.13 31.32 49.43
C GLY A 8 -12.26 30.09 49.19
N TRP A 9 -11.11 30.17 48.52
CA TRP A 9 -10.31 31.34 48.15
C TRP A 9 -9.12 30.82 47.33
N GLY A 10 -8.77 31.51 46.23
CA GLY A 10 -7.46 31.54 45.55
C GLY A 10 -6.76 30.20 45.23
N TRP A 11 -6.33 29.94 44.01
CA TRP A 11 -5.28 30.72 43.35
C TRP A 11 -5.44 30.64 41.83
N ALA A 12 -5.32 31.80 41.21
CA ALA A 12 -5.08 31.93 39.78
C ALA A 12 -3.70 31.34 39.44
N CYS A 13 -3.69 30.28 38.64
CA CYS A 13 -2.57 29.95 37.76
C CYS A 13 -3.09 29.95 36.34
N ALA A 14 -3.18 31.16 35.77
CA ALA A 14 -3.18 31.34 34.33
C ALA A 14 -1.82 30.87 33.81
N VAL A 15 -1.74 29.61 33.38
CA VAL A 15 -0.68 29.15 32.48
C VAL A 15 -1.34 28.97 31.11
N VAL A 16 -1.23 30.01 30.31
CA VAL A 16 -1.38 29.92 28.85
C VAL A 16 -0.24 29.04 28.35
N MET A 17 -0.43 27.73 28.38
CA MET A 17 0.32 26.82 27.51
C MET A 17 -0.35 26.93 26.15
N ALA A 18 0.09 27.92 25.37
CA ALA A 18 0.11 27.83 23.93
C ALA A 18 1.11 26.73 23.54
N GLY A 19 0.77 25.50 23.91
CA GLY A 19 1.42 24.31 23.40
C GLY A 19 0.92 24.15 21.98
N THR A 20 1.74 24.61 21.03
CA THR A 20 1.74 24.13 19.66
C THR A 20 1.51 22.62 19.71
N VAL A 21 0.27 22.18 19.45
CA VAL A 21 0.04 20.81 19.03
C VAL A 21 0.79 20.74 17.71
N ALA A 22 2.03 20.27 17.79
CA ALA A 22 2.73 19.75 16.66
C ALA A 22 1.74 18.79 16.02
N ALA A 23 1.16 19.20 14.90
CA ALA A 23 0.56 18.27 13.97
C ALA A 23 1.72 17.35 13.58
N ALA A 24 1.93 16.30 14.39
CA ALA A 24 2.68 15.16 13.96
C ALA A 24 2.12 14.82 12.59
N PRO A 25 2.97 14.72 11.54
CA PRO A 25 2.47 14.37 10.24
C PRO A 25 1.65 13.10 10.46
N ALA A 26 0.44 13.06 9.94
CA ALA A 26 -0.37 11.86 9.92
C ALA A 26 0.40 10.85 9.06
N VAL A 27 1.39 10.19 9.68
CA VAL A 27 2.07 9.03 9.14
C VAL A 27 0.93 8.06 8.91
N ALA A 28 0.66 7.79 7.63
CA ALA A 28 -0.43 6.95 7.16
C ALA A 28 -0.73 5.87 8.21
N GLN A 29 -1.90 5.93 8.86
CA GLN A 29 -2.30 4.94 9.86
C GLN A 29 -2.01 3.57 9.25
N GLU A 30 -0.97 2.92 9.77
CA GLU A 30 -0.55 1.64 9.23
C GLU A 30 -1.74 0.69 9.44
N LEU A 31 -2.08 -0.05 8.39
CA LEU A 31 -3.24 -0.94 8.47
C LEU A 31 -2.97 -1.96 9.58
N SER A 32 -3.93 -2.12 10.51
CA SER A 32 -3.75 -3.08 11.60
C SER A 32 -3.53 -4.47 11.03
N GLU A 33 -2.69 -5.28 11.69
CA GLU A 33 -2.37 -6.64 11.25
C GLU A 33 -3.62 -7.46 10.98
N LYS A 34 -4.60 -7.37 11.89
CA LYS A 34 -5.88 -8.05 11.75
C LYS A 34 -6.61 -7.64 10.47
N ALA A 35 -6.67 -6.35 10.16
CA ALA A 35 -7.32 -5.88 8.94
C ALA A 35 -6.55 -6.34 7.68
N THR A 36 -5.23 -6.33 7.71
CA THR A 36 -4.40 -6.85 6.60
C THR A 36 -4.67 -8.33 6.35
N VAL A 37 -4.67 -9.15 7.41
CA VAL A 37 -4.97 -10.59 7.32
C VAL A 37 -6.37 -10.82 6.75
N THR A 38 -7.37 -10.06 7.20
CA THR A 38 -8.74 -10.16 6.67
C THR A 38 -8.81 -9.86 5.17
N PHE A 39 -8.13 -8.81 4.68
CA PHE A 39 -8.06 -8.56 3.24
C PHE A 39 -7.36 -9.70 2.48
N MET A 40 -6.30 -10.27 3.05
CA MET A 40 -5.61 -11.42 2.46
C MET A 40 -6.49 -12.68 2.40
N GLU A 41 -7.35 -12.89 3.39
CA GLU A 41 -8.34 -13.98 3.41
C GLU A 41 -9.38 -13.79 2.32
N TYR A 42 -9.97 -12.60 2.20
CA TYR A 42 -10.91 -12.30 1.12
C TYR A 42 -10.27 -12.38 -0.27
N ALA A 43 -8.99 -12.00 -0.39
CA ALA A 43 -8.27 -12.17 -1.64
C ALA A 43 -8.06 -13.66 -1.97
N TRP A 44 -7.78 -14.48 -0.96
CA TRP A 44 -7.59 -15.92 -1.13
C TRP A 44 -8.85 -16.62 -1.62
N THR A 45 -10.01 -16.30 -1.04
CA THR A 45 -11.30 -16.88 -1.47
C THR A 45 -11.64 -16.52 -2.91
N LEU A 46 -11.34 -15.29 -3.34
CA LEU A 46 -11.61 -14.80 -4.69
C LEU A 46 -10.56 -15.16 -5.74
N THR A 47 -9.39 -15.65 -5.34
CA THR A 47 -8.36 -16.08 -6.29
C THR A 47 -8.87 -17.31 -7.06
N PRO A 48 -8.85 -17.35 -8.40
CA PRO A 48 -9.26 -18.55 -9.13
C PRO A 48 -8.20 -19.66 -9.02
N GLU A 49 -8.59 -20.93 -9.22
CA GLU A 49 -7.63 -22.05 -9.32
C GLU A 49 -6.80 -22.00 -10.61
N ARG A 50 -7.32 -21.34 -11.64
CA ARG A 50 -6.69 -21.23 -12.95
C ARG A 50 -6.79 -19.79 -13.43
N PHE A 51 -5.65 -19.22 -13.83
CA PHE A 51 -5.57 -17.87 -14.37
C PHE A 51 -4.86 -17.90 -15.72
N THR A 52 -5.55 -17.46 -16.78
CA THR A 52 -4.97 -17.36 -18.12
C THR A 52 -4.59 -15.91 -18.39
N LYS A 53 -3.30 -15.67 -18.62
CA LYS A 53 -2.77 -14.37 -18.99
C LYS A 53 -3.19 -14.00 -20.42
N PRO A 54 -3.13 -12.71 -20.80
CA PRO A 54 -3.40 -12.28 -22.18
C PRO A 54 -2.47 -12.89 -23.24
N ASN A 55 -1.29 -13.40 -22.85
CA ASN A 55 -0.36 -14.12 -23.74
C ASN A 55 -0.74 -15.60 -23.98
N GLY A 56 -1.86 -16.08 -23.41
CA GLY A 56 -2.31 -17.47 -23.50
C GLY A 56 -1.69 -18.43 -22.47
N GLU A 57 -0.71 -17.99 -21.69
CA GLU A 57 -0.11 -18.79 -20.63
C GLU A 57 -1.09 -18.97 -19.48
N THR A 58 -1.27 -20.21 -19.03
CA THR A 58 -2.18 -20.54 -17.92
C THR A 58 -1.36 -20.88 -16.68
N ILE A 59 -1.58 -20.11 -15.61
CA ILE A 59 -1.06 -20.37 -14.27
C ILE A 59 -2.10 -21.17 -13.50
N ILE A 60 -1.70 -22.32 -12.97
CA ILE A 60 -2.48 -23.10 -12.02
C ILE A 60 -2.06 -22.67 -10.62
N ILE A 61 -3.05 -22.36 -9.78
CA ILE A 61 -2.85 -21.91 -8.41
C ILE A 61 -3.19 -23.08 -7.49
N ASP A 62 -2.22 -23.49 -6.68
CA ASP A 62 -2.43 -24.55 -5.70
C ASP A 62 -3.23 -24.03 -4.51
N LYS A 63 -4.55 -24.29 -4.54
CA LYS A 63 -5.46 -23.95 -3.45
C LYS A 63 -5.31 -24.84 -2.22
N SER A 64 -4.63 -25.97 -2.32
CA SER A 64 -4.37 -26.85 -1.19
C SER A 64 -3.20 -26.34 -0.33
N ASN A 65 -2.28 -25.58 -0.93
CA ASN A 65 -1.10 -25.05 -0.26
C ASN A 65 -1.07 -23.51 -0.26
N ARG A 66 -1.89 -22.92 0.61
CA ARG A 66 -2.01 -21.46 0.75
C ARG A 66 -0.67 -20.77 1.06
N ALA A 67 0.20 -21.41 1.85
CA ALA A 67 1.44 -20.81 2.31
C ALA A 67 2.40 -20.45 1.17
N GLU A 68 2.42 -21.23 0.09
CA GLU A 68 3.26 -20.98 -1.09
C GLU A 68 2.76 -19.83 -1.97
N VAL A 69 1.48 -19.49 -1.86
CA VAL A 69 0.84 -18.45 -2.69
C VAL A 69 0.71 -17.12 -1.92
N THR A 70 0.57 -17.17 -0.60
CA THR A 70 0.49 -15.97 0.22
C THR A 70 1.82 -15.21 0.27
N ILE A 71 1.70 -13.90 0.48
CA ILE A 71 2.83 -12.96 0.57
C ILE A 71 3.01 -12.48 2.03
N PRO A 72 4.19 -11.94 2.37
CA PRO A 72 4.44 -11.31 3.66
C PRO A 72 3.49 -10.13 3.97
N LEU A 73 3.23 -9.88 5.26
CA LEU A 73 2.27 -8.87 5.72
C LEU A 73 2.67 -7.43 5.32
N ASP A 74 3.95 -7.10 5.34
CA ASP A 74 4.48 -5.79 4.92
C ASP A 74 4.16 -5.52 3.45
N VAL A 75 4.35 -6.53 2.60
CA VAL A 75 4.01 -6.45 1.17
C VAL A 75 2.51 -6.34 0.99
N ALA A 76 1.73 -7.12 1.74
CA ALA A 76 0.27 -7.04 1.71
C ALA A 76 -0.24 -5.65 2.12
N ARG A 77 0.35 -5.00 3.14
CA ARG A 77 0.00 -3.62 3.53
C ARG A 77 0.23 -2.62 2.40
N ASP A 78 1.34 -2.74 1.67
CA ASP A 78 1.61 -1.87 0.52
C ASP A 78 0.59 -2.08 -0.61
N ILE A 79 0.28 -3.34 -0.93
CA ILE A 79 -0.74 -3.69 -1.94
C ILE A 79 -2.11 -3.16 -1.54
N ILE A 80 -2.50 -3.29 -0.27
CA ILE A 80 -3.79 -2.78 0.24
C ILE A 80 -3.79 -1.25 0.17
N ARG A 81 -2.68 -0.57 0.50
CA ARG A 81 -2.57 0.89 0.34
C ARG A 81 -2.78 1.30 -1.11
N ALA A 82 -2.12 0.64 -2.05
CA ALA A 82 -2.31 0.88 -3.48
C ALA A 82 -3.77 0.60 -3.90
N GLY A 83 -4.38 -0.49 -3.42
CA GLY A 83 -5.78 -0.83 -3.65
C GLY A 83 -6.74 0.26 -3.16
N ARG A 84 -6.51 0.82 -1.96
CA ARG A 84 -7.29 1.94 -1.41
C ARG A 84 -7.19 3.18 -2.30
N LEU A 85 -5.99 3.53 -2.77
CA LEU A 85 -5.81 4.66 -3.69
C LEU A 85 -6.55 4.43 -5.02
N SER A 86 -6.47 3.21 -5.57
CA SER A 86 -7.22 2.83 -6.78
C SER A 86 -8.74 2.88 -6.56
N ALA A 87 -9.24 2.48 -5.38
CA ALA A 87 -10.67 2.58 -5.05
C ALA A 87 -11.14 4.03 -5.00
N HIS A 88 -10.36 4.92 -4.38
CA HIS A 88 -10.65 6.36 -4.34
C HIS A 88 -10.64 6.97 -5.75
N ALA A 89 -9.65 6.62 -6.58
CA ALA A 89 -9.61 7.04 -7.97
C ALA A 89 -10.84 6.57 -8.75
N GLN A 90 -11.24 5.31 -8.59
CA GLN A 90 -12.44 4.76 -9.24
C GLN A 90 -13.71 5.52 -8.81
N ALA A 91 -13.88 5.76 -7.51
CA ALA A 91 -15.01 6.53 -6.98
C ALA A 91 -15.03 7.97 -7.55
N CYS A 92 -13.87 8.59 -7.71
CA CYS A 92 -13.74 9.94 -8.28
C CYS A 92 -13.77 10.01 -9.82
N GLY A 93 -13.94 8.89 -10.53
CA GLY A 93 -13.91 8.85 -12.00
C GLY A 93 -12.53 9.13 -12.62
N LEU A 94 -11.46 8.83 -11.88
CA LEU A 94 -10.05 9.05 -12.26
C LEU A 94 -9.43 7.76 -12.81
N ALA A 95 -9.93 7.31 -13.96
CA ALA A 95 -9.56 6.01 -14.54
C ALA A 95 -8.07 5.93 -14.93
N GLN A 96 -7.49 7.03 -15.42
CA GLN A 96 -6.07 7.08 -15.77
C GLN A 96 -5.20 6.89 -14.53
N GLU A 97 -5.47 7.63 -13.46
CA GLU A 97 -4.71 7.57 -12.22
C GLU A 97 -4.87 6.21 -11.52
N GLN A 98 -6.07 5.60 -11.61
CA GLN A 98 -6.28 4.22 -11.15
C GLN A 98 -5.35 3.25 -11.89
N GLY A 99 -5.23 3.37 -13.22
CA GLY A 99 -4.38 2.54 -14.06
C GLY A 99 -2.89 2.75 -13.81
N GLU A 100 -2.46 4.00 -13.66
CA GLU A 100 -1.06 4.35 -13.34
C GLU A 100 -0.64 3.83 -11.97
N ASN A 101 -1.52 3.94 -10.96
CA ASN A 101 -1.30 3.43 -9.62
C ASN A 101 -1.11 1.91 -9.61
N HIS A 102 -2.03 1.17 -10.25
CA HIS A 102 -1.95 -0.29 -10.35
C HIS A 102 -0.73 -0.74 -11.17
N SER A 103 -0.46 -0.09 -12.30
CA SER A 103 0.70 -0.39 -13.13
C SER A 103 2.02 -0.16 -12.38
N SER A 104 2.11 0.89 -11.58
CA SER A 104 3.28 1.17 -10.74
C SER A 104 3.50 0.08 -9.68
N LEU A 105 2.43 -0.33 -8.99
CA LEU A 105 2.47 -1.46 -8.05
C LEU A 105 2.98 -2.72 -8.75
N MET A 106 2.32 -3.14 -9.83
CA MET A 106 2.64 -4.40 -10.51
C MET A 106 4.06 -4.38 -11.10
N ARG A 107 4.50 -3.23 -11.63
CA ARG A 107 5.88 -3.05 -12.11
C ARG A 107 6.90 -3.21 -10.99
N ARG A 108 6.65 -2.66 -9.79
CA ARG A 108 7.55 -2.81 -8.63
C ARG A 108 7.67 -4.27 -8.21
N GLN A 109 6.55 -4.98 -8.11
CA GLN A 109 6.56 -6.39 -7.71
C GLN A 109 7.25 -7.25 -8.77
N THR A 110 7.04 -6.98 -10.05
CA THR A 110 7.71 -7.69 -11.16
C THR A 110 9.22 -7.45 -11.14
N LEU A 111 9.66 -6.20 -10.97
CA LEU A 111 11.08 -5.83 -10.95
C LEU A 111 11.82 -6.36 -9.71
N SER A 112 11.10 -6.67 -8.62
CA SER A 112 11.70 -7.30 -7.45
C SER A 112 12.26 -8.70 -7.75
N LYS A 113 11.71 -9.41 -8.74
CA LYS A 113 12.03 -10.80 -9.10
C LYS A 113 11.93 -11.80 -7.93
N LYS A 114 11.23 -11.44 -6.85
CA LYS A 114 11.07 -12.28 -5.64
C LYS A 114 9.86 -13.21 -5.69
N TRP A 115 8.92 -12.95 -6.61
CA TRP A 115 7.61 -13.59 -6.59
C TRP A 115 7.47 -14.69 -7.63
N THR A 116 6.85 -15.80 -7.22
CA THR A 116 6.42 -16.85 -8.15
C THR A 116 5.28 -16.36 -9.04
N PRO A 117 5.01 -17.03 -10.17
CA PRO A 117 3.83 -16.70 -10.99
C PRO A 117 2.52 -16.76 -10.22
N GLN A 118 2.34 -17.73 -9.31
CA GLN A 118 1.15 -17.85 -8.47
C GLN A 118 1.03 -16.66 -7.50
N GLN A 119 2.13 -16.27 -6.85
CA GLN A 119 2.18 -15.09 -5.97
C GLN A 119 1.88 -13.80 -6.74
N MET A 120 2.35 -13.65 -7.99
CA MET A 120 2.02 -12.50 -8.83
C MET A 120 0.53 -12.41 -9.15
N VAL A 121 -0.13 -13.55 -9.38
CA VAL A 121 -1.60 -13.57 -9.53
C VAL A 121 -2.28 -13.20 -8.22
N TYR A 122 -1.82 -13.72 -7.09
CA TYR A 122 -2.36 -13.40 -5.77
C TYR A 122 -2.20 -11.92 -5.40
N ILE A 123 -1.04 -11.31 -5.70
CA ILE A 123 -0.79 -9.86 -5.52
C ILE A 123 -1.82 -9.04 -6.31
N ASN A 124 -2.03 -9.39 -7.58
CA ASN A 124 -3.01 -8.72 -8.42
C ASN A 124 -4.43 -8.91 -7.87
N GLN A 125 -4.75 -10.13 -7.41
CA GLN A 125 -6.06 -10.42 -6.83
C GLN A 125 -6.29 -9.66 -5.52
N LEU A 126 -5.29 -9.54 -4.65
CA LEU A 126 -5.39 -8.77 -3.42
C LEU A 126 -5.70 -7.31 -3.69
N HIS A 127 -5.02 -6.69 -4.68
CA HIS A 127 -5.34 -5.33 -5.12
C HIS A 127 -6.79 -5.22 -5.61
N LEU A 128 -7.22 -6.12 -6.51
CA LEU A 128 -8.57 -6.12 -7.05
C LEU A 128 -9.64 -6.30 -5.97
N THR A 129 -9.41 -7.22 -5.03
CA THR A 129 -10.31 -7.46 -3.89
C THR A 129 -10.49 -6.21 -3.06
N VAL A 130 -9.41 -5.49 -2.74
CA VAL A 130 -9.49 -4.22 -2.00
C VAL A 130 -10.30 -3.18 -2.78
N VAL A 131 -10.07 -3.03 -4.09
CA VAL A 131 -10.82 -2.09 -4.93
C VAL A 131 -12.31 -2.45 -4.96
N MET A 132 -12.63 -3.72 -5.18
CA MET A 132 -14.02 -4.18 -5.28
C MET A 132 -14.78 -4.05 -3.95
N LEU A 133 -14.14 -4.38 -2.82
CA LEU A 133 -14.72 -4.21 -1.49
C LEU A 133 -15.03 -2.75 -1.18
N LEU A 134 -14.09 -1.84 -1.47
CA LEU A 134 -14.23 -0.43 -1.14
C LEU A 134 -15.14 0.34 -2.10
N THR A 135 -15.37 -0.19 -3.30
CA THR A 135 -16.27 0.40 -4.29
C THR A 135 -17.66 -0.23 -4.30
N GLY A 136 -17.95 -1.12 -3.34
CA GLY A 136 -19.26 -1.75 -3.17
C GLY A 136 -19.60 -2.81 -4.24
N ARG A 137 -18.61 -3.27 -5.02
CA ARG A 137 -18.79 -4.32 -6.04
C ARG A 137 -18.84 -5.73 -5.45
N ILE A 138 -18.62 -5.86 -4.15
CA ILE A 138 -18.71 -7.11 -3.39
C ILE A 138 -19.57 -6.84 -2.16
N LYS A 139 -20.55 -7.72 -1.92
CA LYS A 139 -21.35 -7.75 -0.68
C LYS A 139 -20.79 -8.87 0.19
N LEU A 140 -20.39 -8.56 1.42
CA LEU A 140 -20.10 -9.58 2.42
C LEU A 140 -21.44 -10.12 2.90
N VAL A 141 -21.74 -11.38 2.60
CA VAL A 141 -22.93 -12.05 3.13
C VAL A 141 -22.48 -12.87 4.32
N GLU A 142 -23.01 -12.55 5.49
CA GLU A 142 -22.84 -13.39 6.68
C GLU A 142 -23.72 -14.63 6.50
N LYS A 143 -23.13 -15.83 6.50
CA LYS A 143 -23.89 -17.08 6.52
C LYS A 143 -24.57 -17.23 7.89
N PRO A 144 -25.90 -17.44 7.95
CA PRO A 144 -26.61 -17.59 9.22
C PRO A 144 -26.40 -18.94 9.94
N ASP A 145 -25.61 -19.87 9.41
CA ASP A 145 -25.46 -21.21 10.01
C ASP A 145 -23.99 -21.59 10.22
N ALA A 146 -23.46 -21.22 11.39
CA ALA A 146 -22.33 -21.91 12.04
C ALA A 146 -22.29 -21.51 13.52
N GLY A 147 -23.32 -21.95 14.26
CA GLY A 147 -23.26 -22.03 15.72
C GLY A 147 -22.26 -23.10 16.15
N GLU A 148 -20.98 -22.81 16.06
CA GLU A 148 -19.93 -23.49 16.84
C GLU A 148 -19.18 -22.41 17.62
N ALA A 149 -19.34 -22.46 18.95
CA ALA A 149 -18.73 -21.53 19.88
C ALA A 149 -17.20 -21.63 19.81
N GLY A 150 -16.56 -20.69 19.10
CA GLY A 150 -15.10 -20.53 19.12
C GLY A 150 -14.43 -20.15 17.80
N LYS A 151 -15.15 -20.15 16.66
CA LYS A 151 -14.61 -19.65 15.38
C LYS A 151 -15.23 -18.32 14.98
N ALA A 152 -14.40 -17.42 14.45
CA ALA A 152 -14.87 -16.19 13.82
C ALA A 152 -15.84 -16.52 12.67
N PRO A 153 -16.91 -15.74 12.45
CA PRO A 153 -17.90 -16.04 11.44
C PRO A 153 -17.28 -16.06 10.03
N ASP A 154 -17.49 -17.16 9.31
CA ASP A 154 -17.11 -17.29 7.90
C ASP A 154 -17.96 -16.33 7.06
N LYS A 155 -17.45 -15.11 6.83
CA LYS A 155 -18.08 -14.12 5.96
C LYS A 155 -17.80 -14.53 4.51
N GLU A 156 -18.85 -14.90 3.77
CA GLU A 156 -18.73 -15.25 2.37
C GLU A 156 -18.67 -13.99 1.51
N VAL A 157 -17.71 -13.97 0.58
CA VAL A 157 -17.43 -12.82 -0.28
C VAL A 157 -18.19 -13.02 -1.59
N VAL A 158 -19.38 -12.40 -1.70
CA VAL A 158 -20.22 -12.52 -2.90
C VAL A 158 -19.97 -11.32 -3.80
N VAL A 159 -19.58 -11.56 -5.05
CA VAL A 159 -19.43 -10.51 -6.07
C VAL A 159 -20.82 -10.05 -6.50
N ALA A 160 -21.12 -8.76 -6.36
CA ALA A 160 -22.36 -8.19 -6.86
C ALA A 160 -22.28 -8.11 -8.39
N GLN A 161 -23.25 -8.69 -9.10
CA GLN A 161 -23.28 -8.69 -10.58
C GLN A 161 -23.51 -7.29 -11.17
N GLU A 162 -24.11 -6.37 -10.40
CA GLU A 162 -24.33 -4.99 -10.84
C GLU A 162 -23.64 -4.03 -9.88
N PRO A 163 -22.80 -3.10 -10.38
CA PRO A 163 -22.31 -2.02 -9.56
C PRO A 163 -23.51 -1.17 -9.15
N GLU A 164 -23.83 -1.12 -7.86
CA GLU A 164 -24.64 -0.01 -7.34
C GLU A 164 -23.97 1.27 -7.87
N LYS A 165 -24.70 2.07 -8.66
CA LYS A 165 -24.16 3.24 -9.33
C LYS A 165 -23.63 4.18 -8.26
N VAL A 166 -22.33 4.10 -7.98
CA VAL A 166 -21.65 5.04 -7.09
C VAL A 166 -21.60 6.37 -7.86
N THR A 167 -22.67 7.14 -7.73
CA THR A 167 -22.82 8.52 -8.21
C THR A 167 -22.12 9.50 -7.26
N GLN A 168 -21.12 9.06 -6.49
CA GLN A 168 -20.28 9.98 -5.73
C GLN A 168 -19.30 10.67 -6.68
N THR A 169 -19.76 11.75 -7.31
CA THR A 169 -18.86 12.64 -8.04
C THR A 169 -18.04 13.44 -7.05
N CYS A 170 -16.77 13.07 -6.88
CA CYS A 170 -15.82 13.83 -6.08
C CYS A 170 -15.72 15.30 -6.55
N THR A 171 -15.53 16.23 -5.62
CA THR A 171 -15.25 17.64 -5.92
C THR A 171 -13.91 17.80 -6.64
N ALA A 172 -13.65 18.98 -7.22
CA ALA A 172 -12.37 19.25 -7.89
C ALA A 172 -11.19 19.11 -6.90
N GLU A 173 -11.35 19.61 -5.69
CA GLU A 173 -10.35 19.54 -4.62
C GLU A 173 -10.08 18.09 -4.21
N GLN A 174 -11.13 17.27 -4.10
CA GLN A 174 -11.00 15.84 -3.80
C GLN A 174 -10.25 15.11 -4.92
N LYS A 175 -10.58 15.40 -6.19
CA LYS A 175 -9.88 14.82 -7.35
C LYS A 175 -8.40 15.20 -7.35
N THR A 176 -8.07 16.47 -7.10
CA THR A 176 -6.68 16.93 -7.00
C THR A 176 -5.93 16.20 -5.89
N LYS A 177 -6.53 16.06 -4.72
CA LYS A 177 -5.91 15.32 -3.60
C LYS A 177 -5.67 13.85 -3.94
N VAL A 178 -6.60 13.18 -4.62
CA VAL A 178 -6.42 11.79 -5.05
C VAL A 178 -5.30 11.67 -6.07
N LYS A 179 -5.22 12.58 -7.05
CA LYS A 179 -4.12 12.65 -8.02
C LYS A 179 -2.77 12.83 -7.31
N GLU A 180 -2.68 13.72 -6.34
CA GLU A 180 -1.44 13.97 -5.57
C GLU A 180 -1.00 12.74 -4.78
N LEU A 181 -1.93 12.06 -4.10
CA LEU A 181 -1.63 10.85 -3.34
C LEU A 181 -1.15 9.71 -4.25
N ILE A 182 -1.77 9.55 -5.42
CA ILE A 182 -1.34 8.57 -6.41
C ILE A 182 0.02 8.94 -6.99
N ALA A 183 0.23 10.20 -7.37
CA ALA A 183 1.51 10.67 -7.88
C ALA A 183 2.63 10.45 -6.85
N ALA A 184 2.36 10.73 -5.57
CA ALA A 184 3.29 10.45 -4.48
C ALA A 184 3.59 8.96 -4.37
N TYR A 185 2.56 8.09 -4.40
CA TYR A 185 2.76 6.64 -4.37
C TYR A 185 3.56 6.14 -5.58
N VAL A 186 3.21 6.57 -6.80
CA VAL A 186 3.91 6.19 -8.03
C VAL A 186 5.38 6.63 -7.99
N LYS A 187 5.66 7.80 -7.43
CA LYS A 187 7.02 8.31 -7.23
C LYS A 187 7.85 7.46 -6.26
N THR A 188 7.22 6.75 -5.31
CA THR A 188 7.92 5.80 -4.44
C THR A 188 8.35 4.50 -5.12
N GLY A 189 8.29 4.43 -6.46
CA GLY A 189 8.70 3.29 -7.29
C GLY A 189 10.09 2.69 -6.96
N PRO A 190 10.56 1.67 -7.70
CA PRO A 190 11.42 0.55 -7.24
C PRO A 190 12.69 0.83 -6.41
N LEU A 191 13.09 2.09 -6.24
CA LEU A 191 14.23 2.57 -5.47
C LEU A 191 13.96 2.70 -3.95
N ALA A 192 12.71 2.65 -3.46
CA ALA A 192 12.41 2.97 -2.06
C ALA A 192 12.37 1.77 -1.08
N SER A 193 12.27 0.52 -1.55
CA SER A 193 12.01 -0.65 -0.69
C SER A 193 13.26 -1.44 -0.27
N ASN A 194 14.46 -0.84 -0.38
CA ASN A 194 15.72 -1.46 0.06
C ASN A 194 16.29 -0.87 1.36
N ASN A 195 15.58 0.00 2.07
CA ASN A 195 16.06 0.43 3.38
C ASN A 195 15.66 -0.59 4.46
N PRO A 196 16.61 -1.30 5.08
CA PRO A 196 16.35 -1.92 6.37
C PRO A 196 15.91 -0.83 7.37
N PRO A 197 15.12 -1.18 8.42
CA PRO A 197 14.72 -0.22 9.44
C PRO A 197 15.96 0.49 9.99
N PRO A 198 15.90 1.81 10.27
CA PRO A 198 17.05 2.53 10.79
C PRO A 198 17.48 1.87 12.09
N ALA A 199 18.68 1.29 12.07
CA ALA A 199 19.32 0.78 13.28
C ALA A 199 19.40 1.92 14.29
N ALA A 200 18.98 1.64 15.52
CA ALA A 200 19.12 2.55 16.64
C ALA A 200 20.58 3.03 16.75
N GLY A 201 20.71 4.33 17.03
CA GLY A 201 21.92 5.11 16.79
C GLY A 201 23.21 4.50 17.34
N THR A 202 24.25 4.61 16.51
CA THR A 202 25.63 4.65 16.96
C THR A 202 26.25 5.96 16.47
N ALA A 203 26.90 6.65 17.40
CA ALA A 203 27.44 7.99 17.28
C ALA A 203 28.44 8.15 16.11
N PRO A 204 28.65 9.38 15.59
CA PRO A 204 29.54 9.61 14.47
C PRO A 204 31.01 9.46 14.91
N ALA A 205 31.73 8.53 14.28
CA ALA A 205 33.18 8.50 14.33
C ALA A 205 33.74 9.54 13.34
N THR A 206 34.46 10.50 13.91
CA THR A 206 35.32 11.49 13.27
C THR A 206 36.39 10.87 12.37
N GLY A 207 36.59 11.49 11.20
CA GLY A 207 37.92 11.70 10.61
C GLY A 207 38.38 10.70 9.54
N ALA A 208 38.24 11.06 8.27
CA ALA A 208 39.18 10.67 7.22
C ALA A 208 39.21 11.73 6.11
N ALA A 209 40.41 12.27 5.85
CA ALA A 209 40.70 13.30 4.87
C ALA A 209 40.55 12.82 3.41
N PRO A 210 40.30 13.72 2.43
CA PRO A 210 40.20 13.34 1.03
C PRO A 210 41.58 13.10 0.41
N ALA A 211 41.77 11.90 -0.13
CA ALA A 211 42.93 11.55 -0.96
C ALA A 211 42.77 12.10 -2.39
N ALA A 212 43.88 12.60 -2.92
CA ALA A 212 44.03 13.32 -4.18
C ALA A 212 43.73 12.49 -5.43
N ALA A 213 43.25 13.19 -6.47
CA ALA A 213 43.10 12.70 -7.83
C ALA A 213 44.45 12.59 -8.56
N PRO A 214 44.66 11.58 -9.43
CA PRO A 214 45.67 11.66 -10.47
C PRO A 214 45.10 12.22 -11.78
N GLN A 215 45.92 13.07 -12.39
CA GLN A 215 45.67 13.85 -13.59
C GLN A 215 45.64 13.00 -14.87
N ALA A 216 44.99 13.60 -15.87
CA ALA A 216 44.99 13.20 -17.27
C ALA A 216 46.40 13.16 -17.88
N GLY A 217 46.72 12.06 -18.56
CA GLY A 217 47.86 11.91 -19.46
C GLY A 217 47.39 11.91 -20.91
N ALA A 218 48.05 12.72 -21.73
CA ALA A 218 47.66 13.11 -23.07
C ALA A 218 47.92 12.04 -24.16
N ALA A 219 47.29 12.34 -25.30
CA ALA A 219 47.30 11.70 -26.60
C ALA A 219 48.61 11.13 -27.14
N THR A 220 48.47 10.06 -27.94
CA THR A 220 49.21 9.89 -29.20
C THR A 220 48.26 9.36 -30.29
N VAL A 221 48.14 10.14 -31.35
CA VAL A 221 47.54 9.79 -32.64
C VAL A 221 48.59 9.01 -33.43
N GLU A 222 48.29 7.81 -33.90
CA GLU A 222 49.07 7.19 -34.98
C GLU A 222 48.14 6.67 -36.09
N LYS A 223 48.60 6.96 -37.30
CA LYS A 223 47.91 6.98 -38.59
C LYS A 223 47.94 5.59 -39.23
N ALA A 224 46.89 5.28 -39.99
CA ALA A 224 46.69 4.05 -40.77
C ALA A 224 47.84 3.66 -41.71
N PRO A 225 47.78 2.45 -42.30
CA PRO A 225 47.45 2.43 -43.73
C PRO A 225 46.46 1.32 -44.15
N PRO A 226 45.87 1.43 -45.37
CA PRO A 226 44.82 0.54 -45.87
C PRO A 226 45.36 -0.56 -46.80
N ALA A 227 44.69 -1.70 -46.84
CA ALA A 227 44.69 -2.71 -47.91
C ALA A 227 43.63 -3.77 -47.53
N LYS A 228 42.82 -4.37 -48.41
CA LYS A 228 42.68 -4.35 -49.87
C LYS A 228 41.28 -4.90 -50.18
#